data_AF-A0A6I4NI81-F1
#
_entry.id   AF-A0A6I4NI81-F1
#
_cell.length_a   1.000
_cell.length_b   1.000
_cell.length_c   1.000
_cell.angle_alpha   90.00
_cell.angle_beta   90.00
_cell.angle_gamma   90.00
#
_symmetry.space_group_name_H-M   'P 1'
#
loop_
_entity.id
_entity.type
_entity.pdbx_description
1 polymer ?
#
loop_
_entity_poly.entity_id
_entity_poly.type
_entity_poly.pdbx_seq_one_letter_code
_entity_poly.pdbx_strand_id
1 'polypeptide(L)' 'MNYRDEQYKGKISPKKAQKMLKKEGMNVTVERAEEILYFLRKLANMHMQHYLEKNTNKKKTND' A
#
# COMPACT_ATOMS: atom_id res chain seq x y z
N MET A 1 -20.31 -2.59 15.40
CA MET A 1 -18.97 -2.32 14.84
C MET A 1 -18.96 -2.80 13.39
N ASN A 2 -18.56 -1.96 12.44
CA ASN A 2 -18.52 -2.35 11.02
C ASN A 2 -17.18 -3.06 10.75
N TYR A 3 -17.20 -4.40 10.59
CA TYR A 3 -16.00 -5.24 10.47
C TYR A 3 -14.98 -4.77 9.41
N ARG A 4 -15.43 -4.03 8.39
CA ARG A 4 -14.55 -3.46 7.35
C ARG A 4 -13.66 -2.33 7.87
N ASP A 5 -14.06 -1.59 8.91
CA ASP A 5 -13.26 -0.47 9.43
C ASP A 5 -12.07 -0.95 10.27
N GLU A 6 -12.18 -2.11 10.94
CA GLU A 6 -11.07 -2.73 11.67
C GLU A 6 -9.98 -3.24 10.73
N GLN A 7 -10.34 -3.76 9.55
CA GLN A 7 -9.38 -4.25 8.55
C GLN A 7 -8.42 -3.18 8.02
N TYR A 8 -8.82 -1.90 8.09
CA TYR A 8 -8.02 -0.78 7.59
C TYR A 8 -7.43 0.10 8.70
N LYS A 9 -7.42 -0.34 9.95
CA LYS A 9 -6.77 0.40 11.04
C LYS A 9 -5.29 0.63 10.69
N GLY A 10 -4.88 1.90 10.63
CA GLY A 10 -3.52 2.31 10.23
C GLY A 10 -3.22 2.20 8.73
N LYS A 11 -4.20 1.87 7.88
CA LYS A 11 -4.03 1.74 6.42
C LYS A 11 -4.97 2.70 5.69
N ILE A 12 -4.65 2.99 4.44
CA ILE A 12 -5.58 3.66 3.53
C ILE A 12 -6.65 2.63 3.13
N SER A 13 -7.93 2.97 3.28
CA SER A 13 -9.06 2.15 2.80
C SER A 13 -9.42 2.49 1.34
N PRO A 14 -10.14 1.62 0.61
CA PRO A 14 -10.59 1.90 -0.76
C PRO A 14 -11.35 3.22 -0.91
N LYS A 15 -12.27 3.51 0.01
CA LYS A 15 -13.02 4.80 0.02
C LYS A 15 -12.10 6.00 0.21
N LYS A 16 -11.08 5.87 1.07
CA LYS A 16 -10.08 6.94 1.27
C LYS A 16 -9.21 7.12 0.03
N ALA A 17 -8.78 6.02 -0.60
CA ALA A 17 -8.04 6.05 -1.87
C ALA A 17 -8.86 6.72 -2.98
N GLN A 18 -10.15 6.38 -3.13
CA GLN A 18 -11.03 7.02 -4.10
C GLN A 18 -11.12 8.54 -3.87
N LYS A 19 -11.28 8.97 -2.62
CA LYS A 19 -11.30 10.41 -2.27
C LYS A 19 -9.99 11.10 -2.61
N MET A 20 -8.84 10.46 -2.40
CA MET A 20 -7.53 10.99 -2.78
C MET A 20 -7.40 11.10 -4.31
N LEU A 21 -7.69 10.02 -5.04
CA LEU A 21 -7.61 9.99 -6.50
C LEU A 21 -8.52 11.05 -7.14
N LYS A 22 -9.73 11.26 -6.61
CA LYS A 22 -10.64 12.31 -7.08
C LYS A 22 -10.10 13.72 -6.87
N LYS A 23 -9.37 13.98 -5.77
CA LYS A 23 -8.74 15.28 -5.53
C LYS A 23 -7.64 15.58 -6.55
N GLU A 24 -6.97 14.55 -7.04
CA GLU A 24 -5.95 14.64 -8.10
C GLU A 24 -6.55 14.61 -9.52
N GLY A 25 -7.88 14.76 -9.66
CA GLY A 25 -8.54 14.79 -10.97
C GLY A 25 -8.87 13.42 -11.57
N MET A 26 -8.58 12.31 -10.89
CA MET A 26 -8.94 10.97 -11.33
C MET A 26 -10.31 10.55 -10.78
N ASN A 27 -11.33 10.61 -11.64
CA ASN A 27 -12.67 10.13 -11.29
C ASN A 27 -12.76 8.60 -11.45
N VAL A 28 -12.67 7.87 -10.34
CA VAL A 28 -12.75 6.39 -10.31
C VAL A 28 -13.82 5.89 -9.35
N THR A 29 -14.32 4.66 -9.59
CA THR A 29 -15.20 3.95 -8.64
C THR A 29 -14.43 3.50 -7.39
N VAL A 30 -15.14 3.06 -6.35
CA VAL A 30 -14.49 2.55 -5.13
C VAL A 30 -13.75 1.25 -5.43
N GLU A 31 -14.33 0.40 -6.27
CA GLU A 31 -13.75 -0.87 -6.72
C GLU A 31 -12.45 -0.61 -7.50
N ARG A 32 -12.45 0.35 -8.42
CA ARG A 32 -11.24 0.70 -9.16
C ARG A 32 -10.17 1.32 -8.25
N ALA A 33 -10.56 2.12 -7.27
CA ALA A 33 -9.63 2.65 -6.28
C ALA A 33 -9.03 1.53 -5.40
N GLU A 34 -9.78 0.46 -5.12
CA GLU A 34 -9.27 -0.72 -4.43
C GLU A 34 -8.20 -1.45 -5.24
N GLU A 35 -8.43 -1.67 -6.53
CA GLU A 35 -7.47 -2.30 -7.44
C GLU A 35 -6.17 -1.49 -7.53
N ILE A 36 -6.28 -0.18 -7.71
CA ILE A 36 -5.12 0.74 -7.74
C ILE A 36 -4.36 0.66 -6.42
N LEU A 37 -5.06 0.76 -5.30
CA LEU A 37 -4.46 0.70 -3.97
C LEU A 37 -3.78 -0.65 -3.72
N TYR A 38 -4.37 -1.76 -4.17
CA TYR A 38 -3.79 -3.09 -4.07
C TYR A 38 -2.49 -3.20 -4.90
N PHE A 39 -2.49 -2.67 -6.12
CA PHE A 39 -1.29 -2.62 -6.95
C PHE A 39 -0.16 -1.82 -6.30
N LEU A 40 -0.46 -0.63 -5.77
CA LEU A 40 0.53 0.20 -5.07
C LEU A 40 1.11 -0.49 -3.82
N ARG A 41 0.29 -1.24 -3.08
CA ARG A 41 0.78 -2.04 -1.94
C ARG A 41 1.75 -3.13 -2.38
N LYS A 42 1.50 -3.80 -3.51
CA LYS A 42 2.45 -4.78 -4.06
C LYS A 42 3.79 -4.13 -4.40
N LEU A 43 3.77 -2.98 -5.08
CA LEU A 43 5.00 -2.24 -5.39
C LEU A 43 5.78 -1.86 -4.12
N ALA A 44 5.10 -1.31 -3.11
CA ALA A 44 5.72 -0.94 -1.85
C ALA A 44 6.33 -2.15 -1.12
N ASN A 45 5.61 -3.27 -1.07
CA ASN A 45 6.10 -4.49 -0.44
C ASN A 45 7.33 -5.06 -1.15
N MET A 46 7.32 -5.11 -2.48
CA MET A 46 8.48 -5.57 -3.26
C MET A 46 9.69 -4.66 -3.03
N HIS A 47 9.50 -3.35 -3.03
CA HIS A 47 10.57 -2.40 -2.74
C HIS A 47 11.13 -2.57 -1.33
N MET A 48 10.27 -2.74 -0.33
CA MET A 48 10.67 -2.98 1.06
C MET A 48 11.41 -4.31 1.23
N GLN A 49 10.94 -5.39 0.60
CA GLN A 49 11.63 -6.69 0.61
C GLN A 49 13.04 -6.56 0.03
N HIS A 50 13.16 -5.94 -1.14
CA HIS A 50 14.46 -5.72 -1.77
C HIS A 50 15.39 -4.86 -0.91
N TYR A 51 14.85 -3.79 -0.31
CA TYR A 51 15.61 -2.93 0.61
C TYR A 51 16.10 -3.69 1.84
N LEU A 52 15.24 -4.51 2.46
CA LEU A 52 15.59 -5.32 3.62
C LEU A 52 16.64 -6.37 3.26
N GLU A 53 16.48 -7.11 2.17
CA GLU A 53 17.46 -8.09 1.67
C GLU A 53 18.84 -7.47 1.42
N LYS A 54 18.87 -6.30 0.76
CA LYS A 54 20.11 -5.57 0.52
C LYS A 54 20.82 -5.18 1.82
N ASN A 55 20.06 -4.82 2.85
CA ASN A 55 20.62 -4.35 4.12
C ASN A 55 20.93 -5.48 5.11
N THR A 56 20.23 -6.61 5.05
CA THR A 56 20.58 -7.81 5.82
C THR A 56 21.83 -8.49 5.25
N ASN A 57 21.99 -8.51 3.93
CA ASN A 57 23.18 -9.08 3.28
C ASN A 57 24.45 -8.24 3.54
N LYS A 58 24.34 -6.91 3.65
CA LYS A 58 25.46 -6.03 4.05
C LYS A 58 25.96 -6.25 5.47
N LYS A 59 25.15 -6.83 6.37
CA LYS A 59 25.56 -7.13 7.75
C LYS A 59 26.33 -8.44 7.88
N LYS A 60 26.23 -9.36 6.91
CA LYS A 60 26.85 -10.70 6.99
C LYS A 60 28.27 -10.78 6.43
N THR A 61 28.78 -9.73 5.79
CA THR A 61 30.10 -9.71 5.13
C THR A 61 31.17 -8.92 5.91
N ASN A 62 30.90 -8.54 7.16
CA ASN A 62 31.83 -7.80 8.03
C ASN A 62 32.18 -8.56 9.34
N ASP A 63 32.01 -9.88 9.38
CA ASP A 63 32.53 -10.77 10.44
C ASP A 63 33.57 -11.72 9.86
#